data_AF-A0A9P6QWZ8-F1
#
_entry.id   AF-A0A9P6QWZ8-F1
#
_cell.length_a   1.000
_cell.length_b   1.000
_cell.length_c   1.000
_cell.angle_alpha   90.00
_cell.angle_beta   90.00
_cell.angle_gamma   90.00
#
_symmetry.space_group_name_H-M   'P 1'
#
loop_
_entity.id
_entity.type
_entity.pdbx_description
1 polymer ?
#
loop_
_entity_poly.entity_id
_entity_poly.type
_entity_poly.pdbx_seq_one_letter_code
_entity_poly.pdbx_strand_id
1 'polypeptide(L)'
;IASGSGDKTVRLWDAQTGVPGLVLSGHTDTICSVTYSPNGHQIASGSGDKTVRLWDAQSGIPGFILSGHTSSIWTVTFSPNGHRIFSGSGDETVRLWDVASGQCLAVVDDVRGSLASVALSATLKGLFLITGSGNFVRTWKLIDEEDQFQVHLLWSSAHSSLSVSGALIQDTQGLSKINIQLLKQRGAAGDPTLPLSLREAGQRLASMAFVASKLKVPTNIGTPREP
;
A
#
# COMPACT_ATOMS: atom_id res chain seq x y z
N ILE A 1 -4.51 -5.53 -20.95
CA ILE A 1 -3.84 -4.44 -20.20
C ILE A 1 -4.71 -3.19 -20.28
N ALA A 2 -4.80 -2.38 -19.22
CA ALA A 2 -5.41 -1.04 -19.26
C ALA A 2 -4.35 0.01 -18.88
N SER A 3 -4.38 1.16 -19.53
CA SER A 3 -3.48 2.29 -19.27
C SER A 3 -4.25 3.60 -19.20
N GLY A 4 -3.99 4.41 -18.18
CA GLY A 4 -4.44 5.81 -18.09
C GLY A 4 -3.35 6.76 -18.58
N SER A 5 -3.74 7.93 -19.11
CA SER A 5 -2.83 8.91 -19.71
C SER A 5 -3.20 10.36 -19.39
N GLY A 6 -2.22 11.27 -19.55
CA GLY A 6 -2.43 12.72 -19.56
C GLY A 6 -3.27 13.22 -20.74
N ASP A 7 -3.51 12.38 -21.75
CA ASP A 7 -4.48 12.66 -22.82
C ASP A 7 -5.94 12.50 -22.38
N LYS A 8 -6.18 12.22 -21.09
CA LYS A 8 -7.49 12.10 -20.44
C LYS A 8 -8.28 10.85 -20.84
N THR A 9 -7.62 9.88 -21.47
CA THR A 9 -8.23 8.62 -21.88
C THR A 9 -7.69 7.43 -21.10
N VAL A 10 -8.52 6.39 -21.01
CA VAL A 10 -8.06 5.03 -20.69
C VAL A 10 -8.02 4.24 -21.98
N ARG A 11 -6.94 3.47 -22.20
CA ARG A 11 -6.77 2.61 -23.38
C ARG A 11 -6.61 1.17 -22.96
N LEU A 12 -7.28 0.28 -23.67
CA LEU A 12 -7.19 -1.16 -23.47
C LEU A 12 -6.33 -1.79 -24.56
N TRP A 13 -5.60 -2.83 -24.18
CA TRP A 13 -4.68 -3.54 -25.06
C TRP A 13 -4.83 -5.03 -24.81
N ASP A 14 -4.80 -5.81 -25.87
CA ASP A 14 -4.65 -7.25 -25.74
C ASP A 14 -3.28 -7.56 -25.12
N ALA A 15 -3.29 -8.32 -24.02
CA ALA A 15 -2.07 -8.54 -23.23
C ALA A 15 -1.08 -9.51 -23.92
N GLN A 16 -1.57 -10.36 -24.83
CA GLN A 16 -0.77 -11.38 -25.49
C GLN A 16 -0.14 -10.85 -26.78
N THR A 17 -0.90 -10.07 -27.56
CA THR A 17 -0.55 -9.60 -28.89
C THR A 17 -0.13 -8.15 -28.92
N GLY A 18 -0.47 -7.36 -27.89
CA GLY A 18 -0.22 -5.92 -27.84
C GLY A 18 -1.13 -5.09 -28.74
N VAL A 19 -2.13 -5.71 -29.38
CA VAL A 19 -3.06 -5.02 -30.26
C VAL A 19 -3.91 -4.01 -29.47
N PRO A 20 -4.05 -2.76 -29.93
CA PRO A 20 -4.91 -1.77 -29.29
C PRO A 20 -6.38 -2.18 -29.39
N GLY A 21 -7.09 -2.04 -28.27
CA GLY A 21 -8.53 -2.24 -28.15
C GLY A 21 -9.27 -0.92 -27.94
N LEU A 22 -10.17 -0.90 -26.96
CA LEU A 22 -11.05 0.24 -26.68
C LEU A 22 -10.28 1.47 -26.17
N VAL A 23 -10.79 2.65 -26.54
CA VAL A 23 -10.41 3.94 -25.97
C VAL A 23 -11.60 4.50 -25.21
N LEU A 24 -11.45 4.63 -23.90
CA LEU A 24 -12.48 5.11 -22.98
C LEU A 24 -12.25 6.59 -22.71
N SER A 25 -13.19 7.41 -23.17
CA SER A 25 -13.13 8.87 -23.11
C SER A 25 -14.26 9.41 -22.25
N GLY A 26 -13.99 10.48 -21.51
CA GLY A 26 -15.01 11.18 -20.72
C GLY A 26 -14.47 11.95 -19.53
N HIS A 27 -13.31 11.56 -19.01
CA HIS A 27 -12.59 12.38 -18.04
C HIS A 27 -12.17 13.72 -18.64
N THR A 28 -12.15 14.78 -17.82
CA THR A 28 -11.82 16.13 -18.28
C THR A 28 -10.39 16.55 -17.92
N ASP A 29 -9.66 15.68 -17.21
CA ASP A 29 -8.26 15.84 -16.84
C ASP A 29 -7.51 14.48 -16.85
N THR A 30 -6.21 14.53 -16.57
CA THR A 30 -5.26 13.41 -16.56
C THR A 30 -5.79 12.21 -15.78
N ILE A 31 -5.62 11.01 -16.33
CA ILE A 31 -5.89 9.76 -15.60
C ILE A 31 -4.66 9.39 -14.79
N CYS A 32 -4.78 9.38 -13.47
CA CYS A 32 -3.68 9.07 -12.56
C CYS A 32 -3.64 7.59 -12.17
N SER A 33 -4.79 6.91 -12.18
CA SER A 33 -4.89 5.50 -11.79
C SER A 33 -5.99 4.79 -12.56
N VAL A 34 -5.74 3.54 -12.93
CA VAL A 34 -6.70 2.65 -13.59
C VAL A 34 -6.59 1.25 -13.02
N THR A 35 -7.72 0.58 -12.83
CA THR A 35 -7.75 -0.79 -12.29
C THR A 35 -8.91 -1.58 -12.89
N TYR A 36 -8.72 -2.89 -13.05
CA TYR A 36 -9.81 -3.81 -13.38
C TYR A 36 -10.50 -4.27 -12.09
N SER A 37 -11.79 -4.56 -12.18
CA SER A 37 -12.47 -5.37 -11.18
C SER A 37 -11.83 -6.77 -11.13
N PRO A 38 -11.92 -7.49 -9.99
CA PRO A 38 -11.34 -8.82 -9.87
C PRO A 38 -11.88 -9.84 -10.88
N ASN A 39 -13.13 -9.68 -11.32
CA ASN A 39 -13.74 -10.51 -12.35
C ASN A 39 -13.44 -10.03 -13.79
N GLY A 40 -12.72 -8.90 -13.95
CA GLY A 40 -12.32 -8.35 -15.24
C GLY A 40 -13.43 -7.66 -16.05
N HIS A 41 -14.68 -7.64 -15.56
CA HIS A 41 -15.82 -7.09 -16.31
C HIS A 41 -15.96 -5.57 -16.23
N GLN A 42 -15.36 -4.93 -15.22
CA GLN A 42 -15.42 -3.49 -15.05
C GLN A 42 -14.02 -2.90 -14.92
N ILE A 43 -13.92 -1.62 -15.28
CA ILE A 43 -12.72 -0.80 -15.07
C ILE A 43 -13.11 0.40 -14.23
N ALA A 44 -12.25 0.75 -13.27
CA ALA A 44 -12.33 2.01 -12.55
C ALA A 44 -11.13 2.88 -12.91
N SER A 45 -11.36 4.17 -13.16
CA SER A 45 -10.31 5.16 -13.42
C SER A 45 -10.45 6.38 -12.51
N GLY A 46 -9.36 6.79 -11.87
CA GLY A 46 -9.26 8.01 -11.08
C GLY A 46 -8.49 9.09 -11.82
N SER A 47 -8.97 10.33 -11.73
CA SER A 47 -8.45 11.46 -12.53
C SER A 47 -8.20 12.73 -11.71
N GLY A 48 -7.38 13.62 -12.30
CA GLY A 48 -7.25 15.02 -11.89
C GLY A 48 -8.57 15.81 -11.92
N ASP A 49 -9.58 15.32 -12.63
CA ASP A 49 -10.92 15.93 -12.66
C ASP A 49 -11.74 15.67 -11.38
N LYS A 50 -11.13 15.04 -10.38
CA LYS A 50 -11.69 14.78 -9.04
C LYS A 50 -12.78 13.72 -9.04
N THR A 51 -12.93 12.96 -10.12
CA THR A 51 -13.92 11.88 -10.24
C THR A 51 -13.26 10.52 -10.41
N VAL A 52 -13.92 9.49 -9.89
CA VAL A 52 -13.70 8.11 -10.35
C VAL A 52 -14.76 7.80 -11.40
N ARG A 53 -14.41 7.14 -12.49
CA ARG A 53 -15.37 6.64 -13.47
C ARG A 53 -15.32 5.14 -13.57
N LEU A 54 -16.51 4.55 -13.68
CA LEU A 54 -16.69 3.14 -13.99
C LEU A 54 -16.95 2.94 -15.48
N TRP A 55 -16.44 1.84 -16.01
CA TRP A 55 -16.60 1.45 -17.41
C TRP A 55 -16.86 -0.04 -17.49
N ASP A 56 -17.73 -0.45 -18.41
CA ASP A 56 -17.79 -1.84 -18.84
C ASP A 56 -16.53 -2.18 -19.65
N ALA A 57 -15.80 -3.21 -19.24
CA ALA A 57 -14.49 -3.54 -19.81
C ALA A 57 -14.58 -4.09 -21.25
N GLN A 58 -15.73 -4.66 -21.63
CA GLN A 58 -15.89 -5.33 -22.92
C GLN A 58 -16.43 -4.39 -24.00
N SER A 59 -17.39 -3.53 -23.64
CA SER A 59 -18.06 -2.60 -24.55
C SER A 59 -17.52 -1.18 -24.46
N GLY A 60 -16.87 -0.82 -23.35
CA GLY A 60 -16.42 0.54 -23.07
C GLY A 60 -17.54 1.50 -22.67
N ILE A 61 -18.76 1.00 -22.46
CA ILE A 61 -19.90 1.82 -22.05
C ILE A 61 -19.60 2.43 -20.66
N PRO A 62 -19.77 3.76 -20.48
CA PRO A 62 -19.59 4.39 -19.18
C PRO A 62 -20.69 3.97 -18.19
N GLY A 63 -20.28 3.67 -16.97
CA GLY A 63 -21.16 3.43 -15.81
C GLY A 63 -21.24 4.67 -14.92
N PHE A 64 -21.21 4.46 -13.59
CA PHE A 64 -21.28 5.55 -12.63
C PHE A 64 -20.05 6.48 -12.70
N ILE A 65 -20.33 7.77 -12.45
CA ILE A 65 -19.33 8.80 -12.15
C ILE A 65 -19.39 9.04 -10.64
N LEU A 66 -18.33 8.68 -9.93
CA LEU A 66 -18.23 8.79 -8.48
C LEU A 66 -17.61 10.14 -8.14
N SER A 67 -18.45 11.09 -7.75
CA SER A 67 -18.08 12.47 -7.41
C SER A 67 -18.11 12.69 -5.89
N GLY A 68 -17.20 13.53 -5.38
CA GLY A 68 -17.19 13.93 -3.98
C GLY A 68 -15.81 14.35 -3.47
N HIS A 69 -14.74 13.88 -4.10
CA HIS A 69 -13.40 14.40 -3.84
C HIS A 69 -13.29 15.88 -4.23
N THR A 70 -12.51 16.65 -3.47
CA THR A 70 -12.30 18.08 -3.70
C THR A 70 -10.95 18.39 -4.37
N SER A 71 -10.12 17.37 -4.55
CA SER A 71 -8.82 17.40 -5.22
C SER A 71 -8.63 16.18 -6.14
N SER A 72 -7.50 16.13 -6.85
CA SER A 72 -7.15 15.07 -7.80
C SER A 72 -7.13 13.69 -7.15
N ILE A 73 -7.67 12.70 -7.85
CA ILE A 73 -7.60 11.30 -7.42
C ILE A 73 -6.30 10.71 -7.92
N TRP A 74 -5.49 10.20 -7.00
CA TRP A 74 -4.17 9.63 -7.32
C TRP A 74 -4.20 8.11 -7.44
N THR A 75 -5.14 7.46 -6.78
CA THR A 75 -5.19 5.99 -6.71
C THR A 75 -6.62 5.50 -6.61
N VAL A 76 -6.91 4.39 -7.31
CA VAL A 76 -8.19 3.69 -7.24
C VAL A 76 -7.95 2.18 -7.17
N THR A 77 -8.70 1.46 -6.33
CA THR A 77 -8.64 0.00 -6.26
C THR A 77 -10.01 -0.60 -5.97
N PHE A 78 -10.29 -1.76 -6.55
CA PHE A 78 -11.44 -2.57 -6.17
C PHE A 78 -11.15 -3.37 -4.90
N SER A 79 -12.20 -3.64 -4.13
CA SER A 79 -12.19 -4.72 -3.15
C SER A 79 -11.98 -6.08 -3.83
N PRO A 80 -11.44 -7.09 -3.12
CA PRO A 80 -11.23 -8.43 -3.69
C PRO A 80 -12.49 -9.13 -4.18
N ASN A 81 -13.66 -8.79 -3.60
CA ASN A 81 -14.96 -9.28 -4.07
C ASN A 81 -15.55 -8.43 -5.21
N GLY A 82 -14.93 -7.31 -5.57
CA GLY A 82 -15.36 -6.43 -6.66
C GLY A 82 -16.58 -5.54 -6.36
N HIS A 83 -17.17 -5.63 -5.17
CA HIS A 83 -18.39 -4.86 -4.83
C HIS A 83 -18.11 -3.42 -4.40
N ARG A 84 -16.86 -3.10 -4.07
CA ARG A 84 -16.48 -1.80 -3.53
C ARG A 84 -15.28 -1.22 -4.26
N ILE A 85 -15.18 0.11 -4.26
CA ILE A 85 -14.02 0.86 -4.74
C ILE A 85 -13.49 1.75 -3.63
N PHE A 86 -12.16 1.83 -3.53
CA PHE A 86 -11.47 2.78 -2.69
C PHE A 86 -10.74 3.77 -3.59
N SER A 87 -10.94 5.07 -3.37
CA SER A 87 -10.20 6.12 -4.05
C SER A 87 -9.46 6.98 -3.04
N GLY A 88 -8.21 7.28 -3.35
CA GLY A 88 -7.36 8.16 -2.56
C GLY A 88 -7.00 9.43 -3.32
N SER A 89 -7.06 10.57 -2.64
CA SER A 89 -7.02 11.88 -3.27
C SER A 89 -6.04 12.84 -2.60
N GLY A 90 -5.64 13.86 -3.34
CA GLY A 90 -4.89 15.01 -2.82
C GLY A 90 -5.69 15.88 -1.86
N ASP A 91 -6.96 15.57 -1.60
CA ASP A 91 -7.77 16.19 -0.55
C ASP A 91 -7.59 15.54 0.82
N GLU A 92 -6.58 14.67 0.93
CA GLU A 92 -6.19 13.97 2.15
C GLU A 92 -7.24 12.96 2.64
N THR A 93 -8.19 12.58 1.78
CA THR A 93 -9.20 11.57 2.10
C THR A 93 -9.04 10.28 1.29
N VAL A 94 -9.46 9.17 1.90
CA VAL A 94 -9.87 7.96 1.17
C VAL A 94 -11.39 7.89 1.19
N ARG A 95 -12.00 7.65 0.04
CA ARG A 95 -13.44 7.40 -0.07
C ARG A 95 -13.70 5.94 -0.44
N LEU A 96 -14.74 5.39 0.18
CA LEU A 96 -15.31 4.11 -0.18
C LEU A 96 -16.58 4.32 -0.98
N TRP A 97 -16.69 3.57 -2.07
CA TRP A 97 -17.84 3.60 -2.95
C TRP A 97 -18.45 2.22 -3.11
N ASP A 98 -19.77 2.18 -3.19
CA ASP A 98 -20.50 1.01 -3.63
C ASP A 98 -20.54 0.96 -5.16
N VAL A 99 -20.13 -0.17 -5.75
CA VAL A 99 -20.06 -0.33 -7.21
C VAL A 99 -21.45 -0.42 -7.84
N ALA A 100 -22.42 -1.02 -7.14
CA ALA A 100 -23.75 -1.27 -7.69
C ALA A 100 -24.64 -0.02 -7.74
N SER A 101 -24.45 0.91 -6.79
CA SER A 101 -25.24 2.14 -6.66
C SER A 101 -24.47 3.42 -6.97
N GLY A 102 -23.14 3.36 -7.01
CA GLY A 102 -22.27 4.52 -7.16
C GLY A 102 -22.23 5.44 -5.93
N GLN A 103 -22.84 5.04 -4.81
CA GLN A 103 -22.91 5.86 -3.60
C GLN A 103 -21.59 5.84 -2.83
N CYS A 104 -21.27 6.98 -2.20
CA CYS A 104 -20.17 7.08 -1.24
C CYS A 104 -20.63 6.49 0.09
N LEU A 105 -20.03 5.40 0.53
CA LEU A 105 -20.37 4.71 1.77
C LEU A 105 -19.64 5.29 2.98
N ALA A 106 -18.39 5.70 2.80
CA ALA A 106 -17.56 6.24 3.89
C ALA A 106 -16.47 7.18 3.37
N VAL A 107 -16.03 8.09 4.24
CA VAL A 107 -14.90 8.99 4.03
C VAL A 107 -13.95 8.84 5.20
N VAL A 108 -12.68 8.60 4.91
CA VAL A 108 -11.58 8.54 5.89
C VAL A 108 -10.74 9.78 5.70
N ASP A 109 -10.69 10.67 6.69
CA ASP A 109 -10.11 12.01 6.59
C ASP A 109 -8.84 12.24 7.45
N ASP A 110 -8.45 11.30 8.30
CA ASP A 110 -7.19 11.39 9.10
C ASP A 110 -5.96 10.84 8.34
N VAL A 111 -5.96 10.88 7.00
CA VAL A 111 -4.83 10.39 6.20
C VAL A 111 -3.68 11.39 6.14
N ARG A 112 -3.84 12.63 6.61
CA ARG A 112 -2.82 13.71 6.77
C ARG A 112 -1.73 13.77 5.69
N GLY A 113 -1.82 14.78 4.84
CA GLY A 113 -0.93 15.01 3.70
C GLY A 113 -1.42 14.33 2.42
N SER A 114 -0.88 14.77 1.28
CA SER A 114 -1.27 14.26 -0.04
C SER A 114 -1.05 12.76 -0.13
N LEU A 115 -2.12 12.05 -0.50
CA LEU A 115 -2.15 10.61 -0.56
C LEU A 115 -1.56 10.12 -1.89
N ALA A 116 -0.45 9.38 -1.81
CA ALA A 116 0.30 8.94 -2.99
C ALA A 116 -0.08 7.52 -3.44
N SER A 117 -0.48 6.65 -2.51
CA SER A 117 -0.81 5.26 -2.83
C SER A 117 -1.79 4.65 -1.83
N VAL A 118 -2.64 3.75 -2.34
CA VAL A 118 -3.57 2.92 -1.56
C VAL A 118 -3.44 1.49 -2.04
N ALA A 119 -3.33 0.56 -1.11
CA ALA A 119 -3.36 -0.87 -1.37
C ALA A 119 -4.36 -1.56 -0.44
N LEU A 120 -5.00 -2.62 -0.93
CA LEU A 120 -5.85 -3.49 -0.12
C LEU A 120 -5.15 -4.82 0.16
N SER A 121 -5.32 -5.30 1.38
CA SER A 121 -4.89 -6.62 1.82
C SER A 121 -6.08 -7.35 2.42
N ALA A 122 -6.58 -8.37 1.73
CA ALA A 122 -7.52 -9.31 2.33
C ALA A 122 -6.77 -10.44 3.03
N THR A 123 -7.15 -10.70 4.28
CA THR A 123 -6.62 -11.81 5.07
C THR A 123 -7.77 -12.59 5.70
N LEU A 124 -7.48 -13.76 6.27
CA LEU A 124 -8.46 -14.51 7.08
C LEU A 124 -9.04 -13.70 8.26
N LYS A 125 -8.39 -12.60 8.67
CA LYS A 125 -8.78 -11.74 9.79
C LYS A 125 -9.60 -10.51 9.36
N GLY A 126 -9.89 -10.36 8.07
CA GLY A 126 -10.63 -9.25 7.51
C GLY A 126 -9.88 -8.51 6.39
N LEU A 127 -10.48 -7.40 5.95
CA LEU A 127 -9.95 -6.54 4.91
C LEU A 127 -9.20 -5.35 5.54
N PHE A 128 -7.99 -5.10 5.05
CA PHE A 128 -7.12 -4.04 5.53
C PHE A 128 -6.78 -3.10 4.38
N LEU A 129 -6.88 -1.80 4.66
CA LEU A 129 -6.45 -0.74 3.76
C LEU A 129 -5.08 -0.24 4.22
N ILE A 130 -4.12 -0.14 3.31
CA ILE A 130 -2.82 0.44 3.57
C ILE A 130 -2.73 1.73 2.76
N THR A 131 -2.47 2.84 3.42
CA THR A 131 -2.37 4.16 2.79
C THR A 131 -0.96 4.73 3.00
N GLY A 132 -0.35 5.18 1.90
CA GLY A 132 0.89 5.98 1.94
C GLY A 132 0.58 7.45 1.65
N SER A 133 0.84 8.33 2.62
CA SER A 133 0.62 9.77 2.51
C SER A 133 1.77 10.55 3.14
N GLY A 134 2.43 11.39 2.33
CA GLY A 134 3.68 12.04 2.72
C GLY A 134 4.70 11.02 3.29
N ASN A 135 5.08 11.22 4.55
CA ASN A 135 6.02 10.36 5.28
C ASN A 135 5.33 9.25 6.08
N PHE A 136 4.01 9.10 5.96
CA PHE A 136 3.25 8.17 6.77
C PHE A 136 2.81 6.95 5.98
N VAL A 137 2.94 5.79 6.63
CA VAL A 137 2.21 4.58 6.24
C VAL A 137 1.21 4.30 7.34
N ARG A 138 -0.05 4.09 6.96
CA ARG A 138 -1.13 3.74 7.87
C ARG A 138 -1.82 2.47 7.42
N THR A 139 -2.25 1.68 8.39
CA THR A 139 -3.06 0.49 8.18
C THR A 139 -4.40 0.66 8.87
N TRP A 140 -5.46 0.48 8.11
CA TRP A 140 -6.83 0.60 8.55
C TRP A 140 -7.52 -0.76 8.44
N LYS A 141 -8.26 -1.16 9.48
CA LYS A 141 -9.17 -2.30 9.40
C LYS A 141 -10.50 -1.81 8.87
N LEU A 142 -10.96 -2.48 7.83
CA LEU A 142 -12.27 -2.27 7.23
C LEU A 142 -13.23 -3.28 7.86
N ILE A 143 -14.31 -2.78 8.45
CA ILE A 143 -15.36 -3.57 9.06
C ILE A 143 -16.65 -3.26 8.31
N ASP A 144 -17.23 -4.28 7.70
CA ASP A 144 -18.52 -4.21 7.01
C ASP A 144 -19.51 -5.05 7.85
N GLU A 145 -20.27 -4.39 8.72
CA GLU A 145 -21.30 -5.01 9.57
C GLU A 145 -22.66 -4.43 9.18
N GLU A 146 -23.58 -5.28 8.71
CA GLU A 146 -25.03 -4.99 8.49
C GLU A 146 -25.38 -3.49 8.29
N ASP A 147 -24.93 -2.92 7.17
CA ASP A 147 -25.19 -1.52 6.74
C ASP A 147 -24.41 -0.40 7.47
N GLN A 148 -23.43 -0.73 8.30
CA GLN A 148 -22.47 0.21 8.87
C GLN A 148 -21.05 -0.16 8.47
N PHE A 149 -20.51 0.61 7.52
CA PHE A 149 -19.10 0.48 7.15
C PHE A 149 -18.24 1.32 8.10
N GLN A 150 -17.37 0.67 8.86
CA GLN A 150 -16.44 1.32 9.79
C GLN A 150 -15.00 1.14 9.33
N VAL A 151 -14.21 2.21 9.48
CA VAL A 151 -12.78 2.19 9.19
C VAL A 151 -12.02 2.54 10.46
N HIS A 152 -11.30 1.57 10.99
CA HIS A 152 -10.52 1.76 12.22
C HIS A 152 -9.04 1.84 11.88
N LEU A 153 -8.39 2.94 12.28
CA LEU A 153 -6.93 3.03 12.26
C LEU A 153 -6.37 2.01 13.23
N LEU A 154 -5.60 1.04 12.73
CA LEU A 154 -4.91 0.07 13.57
C LEU A 154 -3.49 0.50 13.89
N TRP A 155 -2.83 1.13 12.92
CA TRP A 155 -1.42 1.47 13.03
C TRP A 155 -1.07 2.63 12.12
N SER A 156 -0.20 3.52 12.61
CA SER A 156 0.43 4.57 11.83
C SER A 156 1.91 4.67 12.18
N SER A 157 2.75 4.95 11.19
CA SER A 157 4.15 5.27 11.41
C SER A 157 4.60 6.40 10.53
N ALA A 158 5.36 7.32 11.12
CA ALA A 158 6.05 8.39 10.43
C ALA A 158 7.47 7.91 10.09
N HIS A 159 7.80 7.85 8.81
CA HIS A 159 9.11 7.50 8.32
C HIS A 159 9.73 8.71 7.61
N SER A 160 10.82 9.25 8.17
CA SER A 160 11.74 10.13 7.42
C SER A 160 12.56 9.35 6.38
N SER A 161 12.57 8.01 6.49
CA SER A 161 13.14 7.04 5.55
C SER A 161 12.41 5.70 5.73
N LEU A 162 11.97 5.08 4.64
CA LEU A 162 11.47 3.70 4.62
C LEU A 162 12.65 2.73 4.80
N SER A 163 13.06 2.50 6.05
CA SER A 163 14.02 1.45 6.38
C SER A 163 13.29 0.25 6.99
N VAL A 164 13.31 -0.90 6.31
CA VAL A 164 12.98 -2.20 6.93
C VAL A 164 14.22 -2.66 7.69
N SER A 165 14.41 -2.17 8.91
CA SER A 165 15.50 -2.58 9.80
C SER A 165 14.96 -3.49 10.90
N GLY A 166 15.51 -4.71 11.01
CA GLY A 166 15.16 -5.64 12.10
C GLY A 166 13.91 -6.51 11.88
N ALA A 167 13.33 -6.52 10.68
CA ALA A 167 12.24 -7.45 10.35
C ALA A 167 12.77 -8.88 10.18
N LEU A 168 12.29 -9.81 11.01
CA LEU A 168 12.62 -11.23 10.90
C LEU A 168 11.64 -11.90 9.93
N ILE A 169 12.11 -12.26 8.74
CA ILE A 169 11.31 -13.01 7.77
C ILE A 169 11.64 -14.50 7.93
N GLN A 170 10.74 -15.24 8.59
CA GLN A 170 10.85 -16.69 8.77
C GLN A 170 10.18 -17.44 7.61
N ASP A 171 10.65 -18.67 7.35
CA ASP A 171 10.01 -19.66 6.48
C ASP A 171 9.74 -19.23 5.02
N THR A 172 10.63 -18.41 4.44
CA THR A 172 10.56 -18.09 3.01
C THR A 172 10.99 -19.28 2.16
N GLN A 173 10.04 -19.86 1.41
CA GLN A 173 10.28 -20.92 0.44
C GLN A 173 10.29 -20.35 -0.99
N GLY A 174 11.05 -20.96 -1.90
CA GLY A 174 10.98 -20.64 -3.33
C GLY A 174 11.68 -19.34 -3.78
N LEU A 175 12.58 -18.77 -2.97
CA LEU A 175 13.38 -17.62 -3.39
C LEU A 175 14.36 -18.00 -4.51
N SER A 176 14.35 -17.23 -5.60
CA SER A 176 15.36 -17.35 -6.65
C SER A 176 16.75 -16.97 -6.11
N LYS A 177 17.82 -17.49 -6.72
CA LYS A 177 19.21 -17.17 -6.35
C LYS A 177 19.48 -15.65 -6.32
N ILE A 178 18.88 -14.92 -7.26
CA ILE A 178 19.00 -13.45 -7.39
C ILE A 178 18.35 -12.76 -6.18
N ASN A 179 17.16 -13.21 -5.75
CA ASN A 179 16.47 -12.61 -4.60
C ASN A 179 17.22 -12.87 -3.29
N ILE A 180 17.88 -14.02 -3.15
CA ILE A 180 18.74 -14.32 -1.99
C ILE A 180 19.96 -13.38 -1.97
N GLN A 181 20.60 -13.12 -3.10
CA GLN A 181 21.73 -12.19 -3.18
C GLN A 181 21.32 -10.75 -2.84
N LEU A 182 20.18 -10.30 -3.34
CA LEU A 182 19.64 -8.97 -3.03
C LEU A 182 19.33 -8.81 -1.54
N LEU A 183 18.78 -9.84 -0.90
CA LEU A 183 18.53 -9.86 0.54
C LEU A 183 19.84 -9.76 1.34
N LYS A 184 20.87 -10.52 0.96
CA LYS A 184 22.20 -10.47 1.60
C LYS A 184 22.85 -9.09 1.44
N GLN A 185 22.78 -8.49 0.25
CA GLN A 185 23.29 -7.13 0.01
C GLN A 185 22.61 -6.07 0.90
N ARG A 186 21.35 -6.28 1.25
CA ARG A 186 20.54 -5.38 2.10
C ARG A 186 20.62 -5.71 3.59
N GLY A 187 21.54 -6.57 4.01
CA GLY A 187 21.81 -6.85 5.42
C GLY A 187 20.86 -7.87 6.06
N ALA A 188 20.14 -8.68 5.28
CA ALA A 188 19.39 -9.81 5.82
C ALA A 188 20.36 -10.84 6.43
N ALA A 189 20.16 -11.19 7.70
CA ALA A 189 20.94 -12.20 8.40
C ALA A 189 20.27 -13.59 8.29
N GLY A 190 21.08 -14.63 8.06
CA GLY A 190 20.65 -16.03 7.96
C GLY A 190 20.84 -16.62 6.57
N ASP A 191 21.26 -17.89 6.51
CA ASP A 191 21.41 -18.64 5.26
C ASP A 191 20.19 -19.57 5.08
N PRO A 192 19.31 -19.31 4.10
CA PRO A 192 18.08 -20.09 3.91
C PRO A 192 18.35 -21.55 3.55
N THR A 193 19.59 -21.88 3.16
CA THR A 193 20.07 -23.20 2.79
C THR A 193 20.55 -24.07 3.96
N LEU A 194 20.68 -23.53 5.18
CA LEU A 194 21.12 -24.32 6.34
C LEU A 194 19.97 -25.09 7.00
N PRO A 195 20.16 -26.38 7.37
CA PRO A 195 19.17 -27.17 8.12
C PRO A 195 18.87 -26.55 9.49
N LEU A 196 17.63 -26.74 9.97
CA LEU A 196 17.09 -26.16 11.20
C LEU A 196 17.97 -26.35 12.44
N SER A 197 18.64 -27.51 12.58
CA SER A 197 19.47 -27.85 13.75
C SER A 197 20.72 -26.98 13.93
N LEU A 198 21.27 -26.42 12.85
CA LEU A 198 22.45 -25.53 12.92
C LEU A 198 22.06 -24.07 13.21
N ARG A 199 20.79 -23.69 13.01
CA ARG A 199 20.30 -22.32 13.26
C ARG A 199 20.16 -22.01 14.74
N GLU A 200 19.74 -22.99 15.53
CA GLU A 200 19.56 -22.85 16.99
C GLU A 200 20.90 -22.74 17.74
N ALA A 201 21.96 -23.42 17.24
CA ALA A 201 23.29 -23.36 17.82
C ALA A 201 23.95 -21.97 17.66
N GLY A 202 23.71 -21.28 16.54
CA GLY A 202 24.19 -19.91 16.31
C GLY A 202 23.52 -18.86 17.20
N GLN A 203 22.24 -19.03 17.52
CA GLN A 203 21.50 -18.13 18.41
C GLN A 203 21.99 -18.19 19.87
N ARG A 204 22.34 -19.38 20.39
CA ARG A 204 22.86 -19.50 21.77
C ARG A 204 24.22 -18.83 21.96
N LEU A 205 25.10 -18.85 20.95
CA LEU A 205 26.41 -18.19 21.01
C LEU A 205 26.30 -16.66 20.93
N ALA A 206 25.36 -16.12 20.14
CA ALA A 206 25.13 -14.68 20.05
C ALA A 206 24.50 -14.09 21.33
N SER A 207 23.59 -14.82 22.00
CA SER A 207 22.97 -14.36 23.25
C SER A 207 23.92 -14.38 24.45
N MET A 208 24.97 -15.21 24.44
CA MET A 208 26.01 -15.19 25.49
C MET A 208 26.99 -14.02 25.36
N ALA A 209 27.17 -13.44 24.17
CA ALA A 209 28.08 -12.31 23.96
C ALA A 209 27.49 -10.95 24.39
N PHE A 210 26.17 -10.83 24.60
CA PHE A 210 25.50 -9.54 24.84
C PHE A 210 25.32 -9.18 26.34
N VAL A 211 25.74 -10.03 27.28
CA VAL A 211 25.62 -9.77 28.74
C VAL A 211 26.82 -9.02 29.33
N ALA A 212 27.91 -8.79 28.57
CA ALA A 212 29.11 -8.13 29.07
C ALA A 212 29.38 -6.74 28.46
N SER A 213 28.46 -5.78 28.63
CA SER A 213 28.80 -4.35 28.49
C SER A 213 27.82 -3.43 29.24
N LYS A 214 27.75 -3.55 30.57
CA LYS A 214 27.40 -2.42 31.44
C LYS A 214 28.65 -2.03 32.22
N LEU A 215 29.40 -1.06 31.73
CA LEU A 215 30.48 -0.43 32.50
C LEU A 215 30.29 1.09 32.51
N LYS A 216 30.16 1.58 33.75
CA LYS A 216 30.08 2.96 34.23
C LYS A 216 31.04 3.91 33.52
N VAL A 217 30.54 5.11 33.22
CA VAL A 217 31.37 6.31 33.03
C VAL A 217 31.84 6.78 34.41
N PRO A 218 33.15 6.98 34.67
CA PRO A 218 33.61 7.57 35.91
C PRO A 218 33.61 9.11 35.82
N THR A 219 32.91 9.74 36.76
CA THR A 219 33.20 11.10 37.25
C THR A 219 34.56 11.11 37.93
N ASN A 220 35.44 12.06 37.60
CA ASN A 220 36.58 12.38 38.45
C ASN A 220 36.79 13.89 38.54
N ILE A 221 36.72 14.38 39.78
CA ILE A 221 37.11 15.71 40.25
C ILE A 221 38.56 15.60 40.72
N GLY A 222 39.36 16.66 40.51
CA GLY A 222 40.66 16.83 41.17
C GLY A 222 41.19 18.27 41.05
N THR A 223 41.05 19.04 42.14
CA THR A 223 41.71 20.33 42.46
C THR A 223 43.08 20.08 43.13
N PRO A 224 43.84 21.06 43.71
CA PRO A 224 44.19 22.46 43.37
C PRO A 224 45.74 22.70 43.33
N ARG A 225 46.23 23.93 43.04
CA ARG A 225 47.40 24.54 43.75
C ARG A 225 47.61 26.04 43.45
N GLU A 226 47.75 26.77 44.55
CA GLU A 226 48.20 28.15 44.79
C GLU A 226 49.76 28.22 44.75
N PRO A 227 50.45 29.38 44.91
CA PRO A 227 50.20 30.47 45.89
C PRO A 227 49.89 31.85 45.29
#